data_AF-A0A6N9EI06-F1
#
_entry.id   AF-A0A6N9EI06-F1
#
_cell.length_a   1.000
_cell.length_b   1.000
_cell.length_c   1.000
_cell.angle_alpha   90.00
_cell.angle_beta   90.00
_cell.angle_gamma   90.00
#
_symmetry.space_group_name_H-M   'P 1'
#
loop_
_entity.id
_entity.type
_entity.pdbx_description
1 polymer ?
#
loop_
_entity_poly.entity_id
_entity_poly.type
_entity_poly.pdbx_seq_one_letter_code
_entity_poly.pdbx_strand_id
1 'polypeptide(L)'
;MLEAHVHEQLKRLLRQDGRPLWAHHLSLSRLVARSLRRHDITLISIAPGSEPGWRLSALLPCCLAGEAIALVVSQQLQQRLQLVELPRLHRAGIATPLWEGDNCPQDIPLWLLKPPELLRAYQAGQLHGRQLVILNSGQLERDLQGAMGVTLEPRDWNRLQQVYPAQAPAIASCFDQLNRQVFAHPANPLGRVPISAAAEAPLRQLLGDHGPMPDPWRQWLHARGPWVSWAEVDYRLLRWRWRRQPLDPLQLLQPLLSARGMILCGSPGPGKTLEDSLGNLPMVRVKLGDPPLQDPLPLYA
;
A
#
# COMPACT_ATOMS: atom_id res chain seq x y z
N MET A 1 26.45 -11.30 12.21
CA MET A 1 25.71 -11.08 13.47
C MET A 1 24.98 -9.71 13.42
N LEU A 2 23.96 -9.57 12.57
CA LEU A 2 23.26 -8.29 12.36
C LEU A 2 22.49 -7.85 13.61
N GLU A 3 21.83 -8.77 14.31
CA GLU A 3 21.00 -8.48 15.48
C GLU A 3 21.78 -7.87 16.63
N ALA A 4 22.99 -8.38 16.90
CA ALA A 4 23.85 -7.87 17.96
C ALA A 4 24.35 -6.45 17.63
N HIS A 5 24.76 -6.23 16.37
CA HIS A 5 25.20 -4.91 15.91
C HIS A 5 24.07 -3.87 16.02
N VAL A 6 22.89 -4.20 15.50
CA VAL A 6 21.69 -3.37 15.58
C VAL A 6 21.29 -3.09 17.04
N HIS A 7 21.36 -4.10 17.91
CA HIS A 7 21.04 -3.95 19.33
C HIS A 7 21.94 -2.91 20.01
N GLU A 8 23.26 -3.01 19.83
CA GLU A 8 24.21 -2.07 20.42
C GLU A 8 24.05 -0.66 19.86
N GLN A 9 23.85 -0.52 18.55
CA GLN A 9 23.63 0.79 17.93
C GLN A 9 22.33 1.45 18.40
N LEU A 10 21.23 0.68 18.48
CA LEU A 10 19.96 1.20 18.96
C LEU A 10 20.07 1.63 20.42
N LYS A 11 20.75 0.84 21.26
CA LYS A 11 20.96 1.17 22.68
C LYS A 11 21.74 2.48 22.85
N ARG A 12 22.73 2.75 21.99
CA ARG A 12 23.48 4.02 21.98
C ARG A 12 22.60 5.19 21.55
N LEU A 13 21.86 5.05 20.46
CA LEU A 13 20.90 6.05 19.96
C LEU A 13 19.90 6.44 21.05
N LEU A 14 19.27 5.44 21.65
CA LEU A 14 18.23 5.62 22.66
C LEU A 14 18.74 6.30 23.95
N ARG A 15 19.99 6.06 24.33
CA ARG A 15 20.62 6.74 25.48
C ARG A 15 20.84 8.23 25.24
N GLN A 16 21.08 8.64 24.00
CA GLN A 16 21.30 10.05 23.65
C GLN A 16 20.00 10.87 23.71
N ASP A 17 18.84 10.23 23.49
CA ASP A 17 17.56 10.94 23.40
C ASP A 17 16.91 11.28 24.75
N GLY A 18 17.32 10.65 25.85
CA GLY A 18 16.83 10.94 27.21
C GLY A 18 15.31 10.74 27.43
N ARG A 19 14.61 10.10 26.49
CA ARG A 19 13.14 9.87 26.54
C ARG A 19 12.79 8.53 27.18
N PRO A 20 11.58 8.38 27.75
CA PRO A 20 11.10 7.08 28.22
C PRO A 20 11.14 6.08 27.06
N LEU A 21 11.84 4.98 27.30
CA LEU A 21 12.09 3.94 26.32
C LEU A 21 10.83 3.07 26.22
N TRP A 22 10.27 2.94 25.02
CA TRP A 22 9.31 1.87 24.78
C TRP A 22 9.99 0.53 25.06
N ALA A 23 9.40 -0.28 25.95
CA ALA A 23 10.05 -1.47 26.49
C ALA A 23 10.53 -2.45 25.41
N HIS A 24 9.87 -2.45 24.25
CA HIS A 24 10.11 -3.38 23.15
C HIS A 24 11.04 -2.86 22.05
N HIS A 25 11.69 -1.69 22.21
CA HIS A 25 12.60 -1.15 21.19
C HIS A 25 13.66 -2.17 20.74
N LEU A 26 14.37 -2.76 21.69
CA LEU A 26 15.48 -3.67 21.42
C LEU A 26 14.97 -5.01 20.86
N SER A 27 13.81 -5.48 21.34
CA SER A 27 13.15 -6.69 20.86
C SER A 27 12.72 -6.53 19.40
N LEU A 28 12.01 -5.45 19.08
CA LEU A 28 11.57 -5.14 17.72
C LEU A 28 12.77 -5.09 16.76
N SER A 29 13.82 -4.36 17.14
CA SER A 29 14.98 -4.16 16.27
C SER A 29 15.71 -5.48 15.98
N ARG A 30 15.87 -6.34 17.00
CA ARG A 30 16.46 -7.68 16.82
C ARG A 30 15.57 -8.58 15.97
N LEU A 31 14.24 -8.51 16.13
CA LEU A 31 13.30 -9.28 15.33
C LEU A 31 13.37 -8.90 13.85
N VAL A 32 13.35 -7.61 13.54
CA VAL A 32 13.48 -7.12 12.15
C VAL A 32 14.84 -7.52 11.57
N ALA A 33 15.94 -7.32 12.31
CA ALA A 33 17.27 -7.75 11.88
C ALA A 33 17.37 -9.26 11.61
N ARG A 34 16.78 -10.08 12.48
CA ARG A 34 16.74 -11.53 12.29
C ARG A 34 15.95 -11.92 11.04
N SER A 35 14.79 -11.28 10.85
CA SER A 35 13.89 -11.54 9.72
C SER A 35 14.56 -11.19 8.39
N LEU A 36 15.20 -10.02 8.30
CA LEU A 36 16.00 -9.62 7.13
C LEU A 36 17.05 -10.69 6.80
N ARG A 37 17.90 -11.08 7.76
CA ARG A 37 18.93 -12.09 7.48
C ARG A 37 18.34 -13.43 7.00
N ARG A 38 17.19 -13.86 7.55
CA ARG A 38 16.59 -15.16 7.21
C ARG A 38 15.69 -15.13 5.99
N HIS A 39 15.34 -13.93 5.49
CA HIS A 39 14.36 -13.74 4.44
C HIS A 39 13.00 -14.37 4.81
N ASP A 40 12.66 -14.33 6.11
CA ASP A 40 11.40 -14.86 6.64
C ASP A 40 10.23 -13.92 6.31
N ILE A 41 9.00 -14.44 6.27
CA ILE A 41 7.79 -13.61 6.30
C ILE A 41 7.45 -13.34 7.78
N THR A 42 7.42 -12.07 8.18
CA THR A 42 7.26 -11.66 9.58
C THR A 42 6.17 -10.60 9.74
N LEU A 43 5.20 -10.90 10.61
CA LEU A 43 4.10 -10.01 10.99
C LEU A 43 4.34 -9.48 12.40
N ILE A 44 4.42 -8.16 12.53
CA ILE A 44 4.66 -7.48 13.80
C ILE A 44 3.52 -6.50 14.05
N SER A 45 2.68 -6.84 15.02
CA SER A 45 1.57 -6.00 15.45
C SER A 45 1.97 -5.19 16.67
N ILE A 46 1.92 -3.88 16.55
CA ILE A 46 2.27 -2.95 17.62
C ILE A 46 1.00 -2.41 18.26
N ALA A 47 0.95 -2.40 19.59
CA ALA A 47 -0.19 -1.89 20.33
C ALA A 47 -0.39 -0.38 20.06
N PRO A 48 -1.64 0.08 19.87
CA PRO A 48 -1.96 1.50 19.81
C PRO A 48 -1.40 2.25 21.02
N GLY A 49 -0.88 3.46 20.81
CA GLY A 49 -0.25 4.25 21.87
C GLY A 49 1.25 4.01 22.05
N SER A 50 1.85 3.03 21.38
CA SER A 50 3.31 2.80 21.36
C SER A 50 4.10 3.80 20.48
N GLU A 51 3.43 4.84 19.97
CA GLU A 51 3.97 5.86 19.06
C GLU A 51 4.75 6.94 19.81
N PRO A 52 5.84 7.52 19.24
CA PRO A 52 6.48 7.22 17.96
C PRO A 52 7.71 6.29 18.04
N GLY A 53 7.97 5.70 19.21
CA GLY A 53 9.27 5.09 19.52
C GLY A 53 9.67 3.93 18.59
N TRP A 54 8.71 3.10 18.19
CA TRP A 54 9.00 1.85 17.49
C TRP A 54 9.58 2.01 16.08
N ARG A 55 9.32 3.15 15.40
CA ARG A 55 9.71 3.37 14.00
C ARG A 55 11.21 3.31 13.79
N LEU A 56 11.96 3.99 14.66
CA LEU A 56 13.43 3.96 14.63
C LEU A 56 13.96 2.54 14.82
N SER A 57 13.32 1.76 15.71
CA SER A 57 13.69 0.37 15.98
C SER A 57 13.47 -0.55 14.77
N ALA A 58 12.47 -0.27 13.93
CA ALA A 58 12.25 -0.99 12.68
C ALA A 58 13.14 -0.49 11.53
N LEU A 59 13.41 0.82 11.46
CA LEU A 59 14.22 1.43 10.40
C LEU A 59 15.72 1.09 10.50
N LEU A 60 16.29 1.17 11.70
CA LEU A 60 17.72 0.96 11.93
C LEU A 60 18.26 -0.36 11.35
N PRO A 61 17.62 -1.53 11.57
CA PRO A 61 18.02 -2.78 10.92
C PRO A 61 18.08 -2.68 9.40
N CYS A 62 17.15 -1.97 8.77
CA CYS A 62 17.11 -1.81 7.32
C CYS A 62 18.31 -1.02 6.81
N CYS A 63 18.74 0.00 7.57
CA CYS A 63 19.93 0.79 7.25
C CYS A 63 21.24 0.00 7.41
N LEU A 64 21.28 -0.96 8.34
CA LEU A 64 22.49 -1.71 8.70
C LEU A 64 22.60 -3.10 8.07
N ALA A 65 21.54 -3.59 7.41
CA ALA A 65 21.51 -4.95 6.86
C ALA A 65 22.57 -5.20 5.79
N GLY A 66 22.94 -4.17 5.01
CA GLY A 66 23.83 -4.32 3.86
C GLY A 66 23.18 -5.07 2.69
N GLU A 67 21.88 -5.34 2.75
CA GLU A 67 21.10 -6.03 1.73
C GLU A 67 20.17 -5.05 1.00
N ALA A 68 19.74 -5.43 -0.21
CA ALA A 68 18.84 -4.63 -1.00
C ALA A 68 17.40 -4.75 -0.47
N ILE A 69 16.85 -3.66 0.06
CA ILE A 69 15.55 -3.59 0.74
C ILE A 69 14.67 -2.57 0.04
N ALA A 70 13.42 -2.95 -0.19
CA ALA A 70 12.32 -2.06 -0.56
C ALA A 70 11.51 -1.72 0.71
N LEU A 71 11.64 -0.50 1.19
CA LEU A 71 10.95 0.06 2.34
C LEU A 71 9.67 0.77 1.89
N VAL A 72 8.52 0.18 2.18
CA VAL A 72 7.20 0.71 1.81
C VAL A 72 6.58 1.44 3.00
N VAL A 73 6.21 2.69 2.79
CA VAL A 73 5.64 3.55 3.83
C VAL A 73 4.49 4.39 3.28
N SER A 74 3.58 4.81 4.16
CA SER A 74 2.56 5.82 3.79
C SER A 74 3.20 7.19 3.55
N GLN A 75 2.50 8.09 2.85
CA GLN A 75 3.00 9.45 2.58
C GLN A 75 3.32 10.22 3.87
N GLN A 76 2.47 10.10 4.89
CA GLN A 76 2.70 10.73 6.19
C GLN A 76 3.96 10.18 6.88
N LEU A 77 4.18 8.86 6.79
CA LEU A 77 5.35 8.24 7.37
C LEU A 77 6.62 8.63 6.60
N GLN A 78 6.58 8.69 5.26
CA GLN A 78 7.69 9.16 4.43
C GLN A 78 8.19 10.54 4.89
N GLN A 79 7.27 11.51 4.97
CA GLN A 79 7.59 12.87 5.41
C GLN A 79 8.23 12.87 6.80
N ARG A 80 7.71 12.05 7.71
CA ARG A 80 8.28 11.94 9.05
C ARG A 80 9.68 11.33 9.03
N LEU A 81 9.89 10.23 8.31
CA LEU A 81 11.20 9.59 8.18
C LEU A 81 12.24 10.60 7.70
N GLN A 82 11.90 11.43 6.70
CA GLN A 82 12.79 12.46 6.18
C GLN A 82 13.08 13.58 7.20
N LEU A 83 12.07 14.00 7.97
CA LEU A 83 12.21 15.13 8.90
C LEU A 83 12.77 14.74 10.28
N VAL A 84 12.59 13.49 10.70
CA VAL A 84 12.84 13.05 12.08
C VAL A 84 13.78 11.85 12.12
N GLU A 85 13.37 10.68 11.63
CA GLU A 85 14.11 9.44 11.87
C GLU A 85 15.44 9.36 11.09
N LEU A 86 15.45 9.72 9.81
CA LEU A 86 16.67 9.71 8.99
C LEU A 86 17.70 10.73 9.49
N PRO A 87 17.38 12.02 9.75
CA PRO A 87 18.36 12.95 10.31
C PRO A 87 18.93 12.49 11.65
N ARG A 88 18.14 11.80 12.48
CA ARG A 88 18.61 11.21 13.74
C ARG A 88 19.63 10.10 13.51
N LEU A 89 19.41 9.22 12.54
CA LEU A 89 20.38 8.19 12.15
C LEU A 89 21.68 8.82 11.61
N HIS A 90 21.58 9.84 10.76
CA HIS A 90 22.74 10.52 10.19
C HIS A 90 23.61 11.19 11.28
N ARG A 91 23.00 11.85 12.27
CA ARG A 91 23.73 12.44 13.41
C ARG A 91 24.49 11.40 14.25
N ALA A 92 24.02 10.16 14.26
CA ALA A 92 24.69 9.05 14.92
C ALA A 92 25.74 8.35 14.04
N GLY A 93 26.05 8.90 12.86
CA GLY A 93 27.02 8.34 11.92
C GLY A 93 26.48 7.19 11.07
N ILE A 94 25.16 6.99 11.05
CA ILE A 94 24.50 5.94 10.25
C ILE A 94 23.92 6.61 9.00
N ALA A 95 24.67 6.57 7.92
CA ALA A 95 24.27 7.07 6.62
C ALA A 95 24.19 5.90 5.64
N THR A 96 22.97 5.54 5.25
CA THR A 96 22.71 4.50 4.24
C THR A 96 22.17 5.19 2.98
N PRO A 97 22.74 4.93 1.79
CA PRO A 97 22.19 5.47 0.55
C PRO A 97 20.72 5.05 0.40
N LEU A 98 19.86 6.04 0.21
CA LEU A 98 18.42 5.91 0.13
C LEU A 98 17.94 6.49 -1.18
N TRP A 99 17.18 5.70 -1.95
CA TRP A 99 16.53 6.19 -3.17
C TRP A 99 15.04 6.35 -2.95
N GLU A 100 14.44 7.37 -3.56
CA GLU A 100 13.01 7.61 -3.56
C GLU A 100 12.45 7.61 -4.98
N GLY A 101 11.21 7.18 -5.14
CA GLY A 101 10.54 7.10 -6.45
C GLY A 101 10.46 5.67 -6.98
N ASP A 102 9.99 5.49 -8.20
CA ASP A 102 9.65 4.17 -8.75
C ASP A 102 10.75 3.51 -9.59
N ASN A 103 11.94 4.10 -9.73
CA ASN A 103 13.00 3.64 -10.63
C ASN A 103 14.39 3.48 -9.95
N CYS A 104 14.46 2.74 -8.85
CA CYS A 104 15.70 2.64 -8.07
C CYS A 104 16.84 1.90 -8.80
N PRO A 105 18.05 2.48 -8.85
CA PRO A 105 19.26 1.78 -9.26
C PRO A 105 19.55 0.54 -8.40
N GLN A 106 20.15 -0.49 -8.98
CA GLN A 106 20.37 -1.78 -8.29
C GLN A 106 21.43 -1.73 -7.18
N ASP A 107 22.36 -0.78 -7.27
CA ASP A 107 23.46 -0.55 -6.31
C ASP A 107 23.01 0.15 -5.03
N ILE A 108 21.83 0.78 -5.02
CA ILE A 108 21.30 1.44 -3.83
C ILE A 108 20.65 0.41 -2.88
N PRO A 109 21.16 0.24 -1.64
CA PRO A 109 20.66 -0.77 -0.72
C PRO A 109 19.24 -0.48 -0.26
N LEU A 110 18.91 0.77 0.08
CA LEU A 110 17.60 1.10 0.64
C LEU A 110 16.75 1.89 -0.36
N TRP A 111 15.58 1.35 -0.70
CA TRP A 111 14.64 1.97 -1.63
C TRP A 111 13.35 2.33 -0.91
N LEU A 112 13.04 3.61 -0.79
CA LEU A 112 11.82 4.14 -0.19
C LEU A 112 10.71 4.25 -1.23
N LEU A 113 9.59 3.58 -0.94
CA LEU A 113 8.43 3.49 -1.83
C LEU A 113 7.14 3.84 -1.08
N LYS A 114 6.23 4.52 -1.78
CA LYS A 114 4.80 4.54 -1.43
C LYS A 114 4.07 3.34 -2.06
N PRO A 115 2.91 2.92 -1.54
CA PRO A 115 2.11 1.84 -2.13
C PRO A 115 1.86 1.95 -3.65
N PRO A 116 1.50 3.11 -4.24
CA PRO A 116 1.40 3.25 -5.69
C PRO A 116 2.74 3.14 -6.45
N GLU A 117 3.86 3.48 -5.81
CA GLU A 117 5.19 3.33 -6.40
C GLU A 117 5.64 1.86 -6.36
N LEU A 118 5.29 1.13 -5.29
CA LEU A 118 5.49 -0.32 -5.20
C LEU A 118 4.81 -1.06 -6.35
N LEU A 119 3.56 -0.69 -6.67
CA LEU A 119 2.83 -1.30 -7.78
C LEU A 119 3.50 -1.06 -9.13
N ARG A 120 3.96 0.17 -9.38
CA ARG A 120 4.68 0.54 -10.61
C ARG A 120 6.01 -0.20 -10.72
N ALA A 121 6.79 -0.21 -9.65
CA ALA A 121 8.06 -0.94 -9.56
C ALA A 121 7.89 -2.45 -9.78
N TYR A 122 6.80 -3.02 -9.25
CA TYR A 122 6.45 -4.43 -9.45
C TYR A 122 6.09 -4.72 -10.91
N GLN A 123 5.21 -3.92 -11.51
CA GLN A 123 4.80 -4.06 -12.91
C GLN A 123 5.97 -3.89 -13.88
N ALA A 124 6.94 -3.03 -13.54
CA ALA A 124 8.16 -2.82 -14.31
C ALA A 124 9.25 -3.88 -14.04
N GLY A 125 9.04 -4.82 -13.12
CA GLY A 125 10.02 -5.85 -12.77
C GLY A 125 11.27 -5.32 -12.04
N GLN A 126 11.22 -4.10 -11.50
CA GLN A 126 12.37 -3.39 -10.92
C GLN A 126 12.62 -3.75 -9.45
N LEU A 127 11.68 -4.43 -8.79
CA LEU A 127 11.87 -4.89 -7.41
C LEU A 127 12.96 -5.96 -7.27
N HIS A 128 13.32 -6.65 -8.37
CA HIS A 128 14.34 -7.71 -8.39
C HIS A 128 14.21 -8.65 -7.19
N GLY A 129 15.34 -9.05 -6.58
CA GLY A 129 15.40 -9.85 -5.36
C GLY A 129 15.30 -9.05 -4.05
N ARG A 130 14.89 -7.78 -4.09
CA ARG A 130 14.82 -6.94 -2.87
C ARG A 130 13.80 -7.51 -1.88
N GLN A 131 14.19 -7.59 -0.61
CA GLN A 131 13.28 -7.90 0.48
C GLN A 131 12.31 -6.73 0.71
N LEU A 132 11.11 -7.02 1.19
CA LEU A 132 10.05 -6.02 1.38
C LEU A 132 9.87 -5.71 2.87
N VAL A 133 10.00 -4.45 3.25
CA VAL A 133 9.70 -3.99 4.61
C VAL A 133 8.59 -2.97 4.53
N ILE A 134 7.40 -3.30 5.04
CA ILE A 134 6.24 -2.43 5.04
C ILE A 134 6.01 -1.92 6.45
N LEU A 135 6.19 -0.61 6.63
CA LEU A 135 5.87 0.06 7.88
C LEU A 135 4.47 0.67 7.81
N ASN A 136 3.77 0.69 8.94
CA ASN A 136 2.34 1.04 9.04
C ASN A 136 1.46 0.13 8.17
N SER A 137 1.71 -1.18 8.21
CA SER A 137 1.01 -2.17 7.37
C SER A 137 -0.51 -2.22 7.55
N GLY A 138 -1.07 -1.66 8.63
CA GLY A 138 -2.52 -1.62 8.86
C GLY A 138 -3.35 -0.81 7.85
N GLN A 139 -2.72 0.04 7.02
CA GLN A 139 -3.40 0.75 5.92
C GLN A 139 -3.07 0.20 4.53
N LEU A 140 -2.13 -0.74 4.43
CA LEU A 140 -1.58 -1.22 3.17
C LEU A 140 -2.66 -1.68 2.19
N GLU A 141 -3.61 -2.50 2.64
CA GLU A 141 -4.68 -3.02 1.79
C GLU A 141 -5.51 -1.89 1.16
N ARG A 142 -5.91 -0.89 1.96
CA ARG A 142 -6.66 0.28 1.47
C ARG A 142 -5.84 1.12 0.51
N ASP A 143 -4.55 1.31 0.82
CA ASP A 143 -3.66 2.10 -0.04
C ASP A 143 -3.43 1.40 -1.38
N LEU A 144 -3.26 0.07 -1.39
CA LEU A 144 -3.15 -0.74 -2.60
C LEU A 144 -4.46 -0.75 -3.39
N GLN A 145 -5.60 -0.93 -2.74
CA GLN A 145 -6.92 -0.85 -3.38
C GLN A 145 -7.14 0.52 -4.05
N GLY A 146 -6.76 1.60 -3.35
CA GLY A 146 -6.76 2.95 -3.87
C GLY A 146 -5.88 3.11 -5.11
N ALA A 147 -4.63 2.62 -5.02
CA ALA A 147 -3.62 2.76 -6.06
C ALA A 147 -3.87 1.87 -7.30
N MET A 148 -4.49 0.71 -7.14
CA MET A 148 -4.93 -0.14 -8.25
C MET A 148 -6.23 0.36 -8.90
N GLY A 149 -6.92 1.30 -8.26
CA GLY A 149 -8.20 1.81 -8.72
C GLY A 149 -8.10 2.61 -10.01
N VAL A 150 -9.06 2.38 -10.91
CA VAL A 150 -9.20 3.12 -12.16
C VAL A 150 -10.36 4.11 -12.03
N THR A 151 -10.14 5.34 -12.53
CA THR A 151 -11.19 6.35 -12.64
C THR A 151 -11.35 6.74 -14.09
N LEU A 152 -12.58 6.68 -14.59
CA LEU A 152 -12.93 7.24 -15.89
C LEU A 152 -13.76 8.50 -15.67
N GLU A 153 -13.30 9.60 -16.23
CA GLU A 153 -14.01 10.87 -16.26
C GLU A 153 -14.71 11.09 -17.62
N PRO A 154 -15.70 11.99 -17.70
CA PRO A 154 -16.35 12.32 -18.97
C PRO A 154 -15.38 12.68 -20.11
N ARG A 155 -14.26 13.33 -19.79
CA ARG A 155 -13.21 13.66 -20.77
C ARG A 155 -12.53 12.44 -21.38
N ASP A 156 -12.46 11.33 -20.65
CA ASP A 156 -11.81 10.10 -21.12
C ASP A 156 -12.67 9.42 -22.18
N TRP A 157 -13.99 9.54 -22.11
CA TRP A 157 -14.91 9.09 -23.16
C TRP A 157 -14.69 9.84 -24.47
N ASN A 158 -14.55 11.17 -24.40
CA ASN A 158 -14.28 11.99 -25.58
C ASN A 158 -12.93 11.61 -26.22
N ARG A 159 -11.90 11.41 -25.41
CA ARG A 159 -10.58 10.94 -25.89
C ARG A 159 -10.68 9.56 -26.56
N LEU A 160 -11.48 8.66 -26.00
CA LEU A 160 -11.69 7.33 -26.58
C LEU A 160 -12.37 7.39 -27.95
N GLN A 161 -13.38 8.24 -28.10
CA GLN A 161 -14.05 8.46 -29.39
C GLN A 161 -13.11 9.05 -30.45
N GLN A 162 -12.17 9.91 -30.05
CA GLN A 162 -11.15 10.45 -30.95
C GLN A 162 -10.16 9.38 -31.44
N VAL A 163 -9.81 8.41 -30.59
CA VAL A 163 -8.91 7.31 -30.94
C VAL A 163 -9.61 6.28 -31.83
N TYR A 164 -10.90 6.04 -31.61
CA TYR A 164 -11.70 5.09 -32.38
C TYR A 164 -12.88 5.77 -33.11
N PRO A 165 -12.61 6.61 -34.13
CA PRO A 165 -13.65 7.40 -34.79
C PRO A 165 -14.71 6.52 -35.47
N ALA A 166 -14.32 5.35 -36.01
CA ALA A 166 -15.25 4.40 -36.62
C ALA A 166 -16.28 3.81 -35.63
N GLN A 167 -15.97 3.81 -34.33
CA GLN A 167 -16.83 3.27 -33.27
C GLN A 167 -17.39 4.35 -32.35
N ALA A 168 -17.07 5.62 -32.60
CA ALA A 168 -17.59 6.76 -31.86
C ALA A 168 -19.10 6.69 -31.60
N PRO A 169 -19.98 6.35 -32.57
CA PRO A 169 -21.42 6.23 -32.30
C PRO A 169 -21.77 5.09 -31.32
N ALA A 170 -21.08 3.95 -31.41
CA ALA A 170 -21.29 2.83 -30.49
C ALA A 170 -20.79 3.15 -29.06
N ILE A 171 -19.64 3.84 -28.95
CA ILE A 171 -19.10 4.31 -27.67
C ILE A 171 -20.05 5.33 -27.03
N ALA A 172 -20.56 6.30 -27.81
CA ALA A 172 -21.53 7.28 -27.34
C ALA A 172 -22.83 6.61 -26.86
N SER A 173 -23.36 5.65 -27.61
CA SER A 173 -24.54 4.89 -27.19
C SER A 173 -24.33 4.15 -25.87
N CYS A 174 -23.14 3.56 -25.66
CA CYS A 174 -22.80 2.92 -24.37
C CYS A 174 -22.77 3.95 -23.23
N PHE A 175 -22.16 5.11 -23.46
CA PHE A 175 -22.14 6.19 -22.48
C PHE A 175 -23.56 6.67 -22.13
N ASP A 176 -24.42 6.91 -23.11
CA ASP A 176 -25.79 7.37 -22.89
C ASP A 176 -26.65 6.34 -22.16
N GLN A 177 -26.44 5.04 -22.43
CA GLN A 177 -27.10 3.97 -21.69
C GLN A 177 -26.66 3.96 -20.23
N LEU A 178 -25.35 4.02 -19.95
CA LEU A 178 -24.82 4.08 -18.59
C LEU A 178 -25.28 5.35 -17.87
N ASN A 179 -25.27 6.49 -18.56
CA ASN A 179 -25.71 7.77 -18.02
C ASN A 179 -27.17 7.69 -17.55
N ARG A 180 -28.06 7.14 -18.38
CA ARG A 180 -29.47 6.91 -18.00
C ARG A 180 -29.59 5.96 -16.81
N GLN A 181 -28.83 4.87 -16.78
CA GLN A 181 -28.85 3.92 -15.66
C GLN A 181 -28.38 4.57 -14.35
N VAL A 182 -27.31 5.38 -14.39
CA VAL A 182 -26.75 6.05 -13.22
C VAL A 182 -27.76 7.06 -12.65
N PHE A 183 -28.36 7.91 -13.49
CA PHE A 183 -29.33 8.92 -13.05
C PHE A 183 -30.75 8.41 -12.82
N ALA A 184 -31.06 7.18 -13.21
CA ALA A 184 -32.30 6.51 -12.81
C ALA A 184 -32.31 6.13 -11.31
N HIS A 185 -31.14 6.10 -10.66
CA HIS A 185 -31.06 5.85 -9.23
C HIS A 185 -31.41 7.10 -8.42
N PRO A 186 -32.16 6.94 -7.31
CA PRO A 186 -32.47 8.07 -6.44
C PRO A 186 -31.20 8.64 -5.82
N ALA A 187 -31.21 9.97 -5.59
CA ALA A 187 -30.10 10.65 -4.95
C ALA A 187 -29.82 10.04 -3.57
N ASN A 188 -28.58 9.60 -3.36
CA ASN A 188 -28.15 9.03 -2.09
C ASN A 188 -27.07 9.91 -1.44
N PRO A 189 -26.98 9.93 -0.09
CA PRO A 189 -26.03 10.79 0.63
C PRO A 189 -24.55 10.54 0.29
N LEU A 190 -24.21 9.33 -0.16
CA LEU A 190 -22.85 8.96 -0.53
C LEU A 190 -22.49 9.32 -1.97
N GLY A 191 -23.48 9.70 -2.80
CA GLY A 191 -23.31 9.93 -4.23
C GLY A 191 -22.78 8.72 -4.99
N ARG A 192 -23.00 7.49 -4.52
CA ARG A 192 -22.43 6.26 -5.13
C ARG A 192 -23.52 5.38 -5.69
N VAL A 193 -23.39 4.98 -6.95
CA VAL A 193 -24.35 4.12 -7.66
C VAL A 193 -23.62 2.90 -8.22
N PRO A 194 -23.99 1.66 -7.86
CA PRO A 194 -23.31 0.47 -8.36
C PRO A 194 -23.49 0.32 -9.87
N ILE A 195 -22.42 -0.09 -10.58
CA ILE A 195 -22.46 -0.45 -11.99
C ILE A 195 -22.28 -1.97 -12.08
N SER A 196 -23.28 -2.67 -12.61
CA SER A 196 -23.27 -4.12 -12.72
C SER A 196 -22.36 -4.58 -13.87
N ALA A 197 -21.79 -5.78 -13.75
CA ALA A 197 -20.99 -6.37 -14.82
C ALA A 197 -21.76 -6.49 -16.16
N ALA A 198 -23.08 -6.69 -16.10
CA ALA A 198 -23.95 -6.70 -17.28
C ALA A 198 -24.03 -5.33 -17.97
N ALA A 199 -23.99 -4.23 -17.20
CA ALA A 199 -23.94 -2.88 -17.77
C ALA A 199 -22.58 -2.57 -18.42
N GLU A 200 -21.49 -3.19 -17.94
CA GLU A 200 -20.16 -3.03 -18.54
C GLU A 200 -19.92 -3.87 -19.79
N ALA A 201 -20.63 -5.01 -19.90
CA ALA A 201 -20.38 -6.02 -20.92
C ALA A 201 -20.40 -5.49 -22.36
N PRO A 202 -21.36 -4.63 -22.78
CA PRO A 202 -21.38 -4.07 -24.13
C PRO A 202 -20.12 -3.27 -24.45
N LEU A 203 -19.65 -2.46 -23.49
CA LEU A 203 -18.45 -1.66 -23.66
C LEU A 203 -17.18 -2.52 -23.67
N ARG A 204 -17.12 -3.57 -22.84
CA ARG A 204 -15.99 -4.52 -22.85
C ARG A 204 -15.91 -5.29 -24.17
N GLN A 205 -17.04 -5.70 -24.73
CA GLN A 205 -17.09 -6.37 -26.02
C GLN A 205 -16.66 -5.41 -27.13
N LEU A 206 -17.18 -4.19 -27.13
CA LEU A 206 -16.80 -3.17 -28.09
C LEU A 206 -15.29 -2.89 -28.04
N LEU A 207 -14.70 -2.73 -26.86
CA LEU A 207 -13.27 -2.41 -26.72
C LEU A 207 -12.32 -3.61 -26.79
N GLY A 208 -12.84 -4.83 -26.62
CA GLY A 208 -12.05 -6.06 -26.54
C GLY A 208 -11.33 -6.44 -27.83
N ASP A 209 -11.84 -5.98 -28.97
CA ASP A 209 -11.36 -6.33 -30.31
C ASP A 209 -10.37 -5.29 -30.88
N HIS A 210 -9.94 -4.30 -30.08
CA HIS A 210 -9.24 -3.11 -30.57
C HIS A 210 -7.84 -2.93 -29.97
N GLY A 211 -6.96 -2.30 -30.77
CA GLY A 211 -5.52 -2.20 -30.55
C GLY A 211 -5.10 -1.23 -29.43
N PRO A 212 -4.01 -0.45 -29.60
CA PRO A 212 -3.45 0.35 -28.52
C PRO A 212 -4.45 1.42 -28.05
N MET A 213 -4.83 1.34 -26.77
CA MET A 213 -5.85 2.19 -26.17
C MET A 213 -5.23 3.18 -25.16
N PRO A 214 -5.70 4.44 -25.08
CA PRO A 214 -5.19 5.39 -24.10
C PRO A 214 -5.54 4.96 -22.67
N ASP A 215 -4.68 5.35 -21.72
CA ASP A 215 -5.08 5.35 -20.31
C ASP A 215 -6.12 6.47 -20.08
N PRO A 216 -7.12 6.26 -19.20
CA PRO A 216 -7.30 5.14 -18.26
C PRO A 216 -8.03 3.89 -18.80
N TRP A 217 -8.45 3.87 -20.06
CA TRP A 217 -9.26 2.78 -20.64
C TRP A 217 -8.53 1.45 -20.73
N ARG A 218 -7.23 1.48 -21.06
CA ARG A 218 -6.39 0.28 -21.07
C ARG A 218 -6.39 -0.41 -19.70
N GLN A 219 -6.18 0.36 -18.64
CA GLN A 219 -6.22 -0.14 -17.26
C GLN A 219 -7.61 -0.68 -16.90
N TRP A 220 -8.68 0.02 -17.28
CA TRP A 220 -10.06 -0.44 -17.04
C TRP A 220 -10.38 -1.78 -17.73
N LEU A 221 -9.88 -1.99 -18.95
CA LEU A 221 -10.08 -3.24 -19.69
C LEU A 221 -9.30 -4.41 -19.07
N HIS A 222 -8.06 -4.16 -18.64
CA HIS A 222 -7.20 -5.13 -17.94
C HIS A 222 -7.65 -5.43 -16.51
N ALA A 223 -8.47 -4.57 -15.89
CA ALA A 223 -9.08 -4.77 -14.57
C ALA A 223 -10.14 -5.89 -14.59
N ARG A 224 -9.68 -7.14 -14.77
CA ARG A 224 -10.47 -8.39 -14.77
C ARG A 224 -10.36 -9.09 -13.42
N GLY A 225 -11.35 -9.92 -13.07
CA GLY A 225 -11.41 -10.65 -11.80
C GLY A 225 -12.40 -10.04 -10.79
N PRO A 226 -12.19 -10.21 -9.47
CA PRO A 226 -13.10 -9.72 -8.43
C PRO A 226 -12.94 -8.20 -8.24
N TRP A 227 -13.39 -7.44 -9.24
CA TRP A 227 -13.39 -5.97 -9.21
C TRP A 227 -14.81 -5.47 -9.06
N VAL A 228 -14.95 -4.39 -8.29
CA VAL A 228 -16.21 -3.68 -8.09
C VAL A 228 -16.20 -2.37 -8.86
N SER A 229 -17.36 -1.97 -9.36
CA SER A 229 -17.53 -0.76 -10.14
C SER A 229 -18.73 0.04 -9.69
N TRP A 230 -18.57 1.35 -9.61
CA TRP A 230 -19.62 2.28 -9.24
C TRP A 230 -19.41 3.63 -9.94
N ALA A 231 -20.50 4.35 -10.15
CA ALA A 231 -20.48 5.76 -10.49
C ALA A 231 -20.44 6.58 -9.19
N GLU A 232 -19.57 7.59 -9.16
CA GLU A 232 -19.65 8.67 -8.19
C GLU A 232 -20.34 9.85 -8.88
N VAL A 233 -21.49 10.23 -8.35
CA VAL A 233 -22.46 11.14 -8.98
C VAL A 233 -22.49 12.46 -8.21
N ASP A 234 -22.28 13.54 -8.94
CA ASP A 234 -22.59 14.89 -8.50
C ASP A 234 -23.96 15.29 -9.04
N TYR A 235 -24.99 15.18 -8.19
CA TYR A 235 -26.36 15.51 -8.54
C TYR A 235 -26.59 17.01 -8.77
N ARG A 236 -25.68 17.89 -8.33
CA ARG A 236 -25.80 19.34 -8.56
C ARG A 236 -25.32 19.71 -9.96
N LEU A 237 -24.22 19.09 -10.40
CA LEU A 237 -23.63 19.35 -11.71
C LEU A 237 -24.11 18.38 -12.79
N LEU A 238 -24.92 17.37 -12.43
CA LEU A 238 -25.35 16.27 -13.30
C LEU A 238 -24.16 15.61 -14.00
N ARG A 239 -23.08 15.40 -13.24
CA ARG A 239 -21.86 14.75 -13.70
C ARG A 239 -21.62 13.49 -12.89
N TRP A 240 -21.00 12.51 -13.52
CA TRP A 240 -20.53 11.34 -12.81
C TRP A 240 -19.14 10.93 -13.30
N ARG A 241 -18.41 10.24 -12.44
CA ARG A 241 -17.17 9.57 -12.77
C ARG A 241 -17.29 8.10 -12.45
N TRP A 242 -16.73 7.25 -13.31
CA TRP A 242 -16.72 5.81 -13.09
C TRP A 242 -15.51 5.46 -12.23
N ARG A 243 -15.73 4.82 -11.10
CA ARG A 243 -14.69 4.23 -10.27
C ARG A 243 -14.73 2.71 -10.36
N ARG A 244 -13.55 2.11 -10.48
CA ARG A 244 -13.37 0.66 -10.48
C ARG A 244 -12.19 0.31 -9.59
N GLN A 245 -12.37 -0.63 -8.67
CA GLN A 245 -11.33 -1.07 -7.73
C GLN A 245 -11.38 -2.58 -7.50
N PRO A 246 -10.23 -3.22 -7.20
CA PRO A 246 -10.23 -4.63 -6.82
C PRO A 246 -10.91 -4.80 -5.45
N LEU A 247 -11.68 -5.88 -5.30
CA LEU A 247 -12.29 -6.24 -4.03
C LEU A 247 -11.22 -6.69 -3.02
N ASP A 248 -10.29 -7.51 -3.50
CA ASP A 248 -9.14 -7.99 -2.75
C ASP A 248 -7.84 -7.66 -3.53
N PRO A 249 -7.15 -6.54 -3.21
CA PRO A 249 -5.90 -6.19 -3.89
C PRO A 249 -4.76 -7.15 -3.53
N LEU A 250 -4.81 -7.81 -2.38
CA LEU A 250 -3.75 -8.68 -1.89
C LEU A 250 -3.75 -10.01 -2.63
N GLN A 251 -4.94 -10.54 -2.94
CA GLN A 251 -5.09 -11.72 -3.80
C GLN A 251 -4.45 -11.50 -5.18
N LEU A 252 -4.65 -10.32 -5.78
CA LEU A 252 -4.06 -9.98 -7.08
C LEU A 252 -2.53 -9.82 -7.03
N LEU A 253 -1.99 -9.48 -5.85
CA LEU A 253 -0.57 -9.27 -5.60
C LEU A 253 0.10 -10.46 -4.89
N GLN A 254 -0.57 -11.62 -4.83
CA GLN A 254 -0.04 -12.80 -4.18
C GLN A 254 1.36 -13.21 -4.67
N PRO A 255 1.72 -13.11 -5.98
CA PRO A 255 3.07 -13.40 -6.44
C PRO A 255 4.13 -12.40 -5.91
N LEU A 256 3.77 -11.13 -5.70
CA LEU A 256 4.67 -10.14 -5.09
C LEU A 256 4.94 -10.50 -3.63
N LEU A 257 3.91 -10.94 -2.92
CA LEU A 257 3.93 -11.21 -1.49
C LEU A 257 4.60 -12.55 -1.12
N SER A 258 4.56 -13.54 -2.01
CA SER A 258 5.11 -14.88 -1.76
C SER A 258 6.55 -15.08 -2.24
N ALA A 259 7.03 -14.26 -3.18
CA ALA A 259 8.33 -14.47 -3.84
C ALA A 259 9.55 -13.99 -3.06
N ARG A 260 9.39 -13.29 -1.93
CA ARG A 260 10.48 -12.58 -1.24
C ARG A 260 10.30 -12.57 0.28
N GLY A 261 11.42 -12.40 1.01
CA GLY A 261 11.38 -12.09 2.44
C GLY A 261 10.60 -10.80 2.68
N MET A 262 9.72 -10.80 3.69
CA MET A 262 8.78 -9.70 3.91
C MET A 262 8.54 -9.43 5.39
N ILE A 263 8.63 -8.16 5.78
CA ILE A 263 8.37 -7.70 7.15
C ILE A 263 7.21 -6.72 7.10
N LEU A 264 6.12 -7.03 7.82
CA LEU A 264 4.95 -6.18 7.98
C LEU A 264 4.90 -5.70 9.42
N CYS A 265 5.03 -4.39 9.63
CA CYS A 265 5.13 -3.81 10.96
C CYS A 265 4.24 -2.57 11.08
N GLY A 266 3.42 -2.45 12.14
CA GLY A 266 2.61 -1.25 12.31
C GLY A 266 1.74 -1.22 13.55
N SER A 267 1.16 -0.04 13.81
CA SER A 267 0.13 0.22 14.82
C SER A 267 -1.08 0.91 14.15
N PRO A 268 -2.24 0.24 13.98
CA PRO A 268 -2.45 -1.18 14.23
C PRO A 268 -1.58 -2.04 13.31
N GLY A 269 -1.36 -3.29 13.73
CA GLY A 269 -0.63 -4.29 12.95
C GLY A 269 -1.28 -4.63 11.61
N PRO A 270 -0.71 -5.57 10.84
CA PRO A 270 -1.35 -6.08 9.63
C PRO A 270 -2.79 -6.51 9.92
N GLY A 271 -3.72 -6.12 9.04
CA GLY A 271 -5.13 -6.48 9.16
C GLY A 271 -5.38 -7.96 8.86
N LYS A 272 -6.51 -8.50 9.35
CA LYS A 272 -6.86 -9.92 9.20
C LYS A 272 -6.83 -10.40 7.74
N THR A 273 -7.33 -9.61 6.80
CA THR A 273 -7.29 -9.93 5.36
C THR A 273 -5.88 -10.16 4.84
N LEU A 274 -4.91 -9.37 5.32
CA LEU A 274 -3.50 -9.51 4.96
C LEU A 274 -2.88 -10.75 5.61
N GLU A 275 -3.25 -11.07 6.84
CA GLU A 275 -2.82 -12.31 7.49
C GLU A 275 -3.37 -13.54 6.76
N ASP A 276 -4.64 -13.51 6.37
CA ASP A 276 -5.33 -14.59 5.66
C ASP A 276 -4.72 -14.79 4.25
N SER A 277 -4.41 -13.70 3.55
CA SER A 277 -3.73 -13.72 2.24
C SER A 277 -2.34 -14.38 2.30
N LEU A 278 -1.67 -14.30 3.46
CA LEU A 278 -0.36 -14.90 3.71
C LEU A 278 -0.43 -16.24 4.44
N GLY A 279 -1.63 -16.69 4.85
CA GLY A 279 -1.83 -17.78 5.80
C GLY A 279 -1.22 -19.13 5.39
N ASN A 280 -0.99 -19.33 4.10
CA ASN A 280 -0.39 -20.55 3.56
C ASN A 280 1.14 -20.58 3.61
N LEU A 281 1.79 -19.48 4.03
CA LEU A 281 3.25 -19.36 4.07
C LEU A 281 3.77 -19.49 5.51
N PRO A 282 4.95 -20.12 5.72
CA PRO A 282 5.57 -20.16 7.04
C PRO A 282 5.91 -18.75 7.49
N MET A 283 5.25 -18.26 8.54
CA MET A 283 5.39 -16.89 9.01
C MET A 283 5.67 -16.79 10.50
N VAL A 284 6.46 -15.78 10.88
CA VAL A 284 6.70 -15.40 12.27
C VAL A 284 5.67 -14.33 12.66
N ARG A 285 4.90 -14.57 13.72
CA ARG A 285 3.91 -13.62 14.23
C ARG A 285 4.32 -13.12 15.60
N VAL A 286 4.37 -11.80 15.77
CA VAL A 286 4.72 -11.17 17.05
C VAL A 286 3.76 -10.04 17.35
N LYS A 287 3.25 -9.99 18.58
CA LYS A 287 2.50 -8.85 19.10
C LYS A 287 3.39 -8.15 20.14
N LEU A 288 3.66 -6.87 19.91
CA LEU A 288 4.45 -6.02 20.81
C LEU A 288 3.55 -4.93 21.36
N GLY A 289 3.28 -4.98 22.65
CA GLY A 289 2.55 -3.96 23.37
C GLY A 289 2.91 -4.04 24.83
N ASP A 290 2.73 -2.93 25.54
CA ASP A 290 2.61 -3.03 26.99
C ASP A 290 1.31 -3.80 27.30
N PRO A 291 1.25 -4.59 28.39
CA PRO A 291 -0.01 -5.15 28.82
C PRO A 291 -1.03 -4.00 28.89
N PRO A 292 -2.30 -4.22 28.49
CA PRO A 292 -3.31 -3.19 28.69
C PRO A 292 -3.23 -2.75 30.14
N LEU A 293 -3.22 -1.44 30.39
CA LEU A 293 -3.48 -0.91 31.72
C LEU A 293 -4.82 -1.56 32.15
N GLN A 294 -4.73 -2.65 32.90
CA GLN A 294 -5.85 -3.26 33.58
C GLN A 294 -6.13 -2.31 34.72
N ASP A 295 -6.96 -1.31 34.43
CA ASP A 295 -8.06 -0.94 35.31
C ASP A 295 -9.07 -0.19 34.44
N PRO A 296 -10.28 -0.73 34.21
CA PRO A 296 -11.36 0.12 33.79
C PRO A 296 -11.53 1.19 34.88
N LEU A 297 -11.31 2.46 34.54
CA LEU A 297 -11.79 3.57 35.37
C LEU A 297 -13.27 3.30 35.64
N PRO A 298 -13.70 3.07 36.89
CA PRO A 298 -15.11 2.94 37.19
C PRO A 298 -15.76 4.27 36.82
N LEU A 299 -16.53 4.27 35.74
CA LEU A 299 -17.26 5.46 35.24
C LEU A 299 -18.47 5.83 36.13
N TYR A 300 -18.60 5.20 37.30
CA TYR A 300 -19.60 5.52 38.30
C TYR A 300 -18.97 5.34 39.69
N ALA A 301 -18.74 6.45 40.39
CA ALA A 301 -18.63 6.54 41.83
C ALA A 301 -19.67 7.56 42.31
#